data_AF-A0A2P8C6C0-F1
#
_entry.id   AF-A0A2P8C6C0-F1
#
_cell.length_a   1.000
_cell.length_b   1.000
_cell.length_c   1.000
_cell.angle_alpha   90.00
_cell.angle_beta   90.00
_cell.angle_gamma   90.00
#
_symmetry.space_group_name_H-M   'P 1'
#
loop_
_entity.id
_entity.type
_entity.pdbx_description
1 polymer ?
#
loop_
_entity_poly.entity_id
_entity_poly.type
_entity_poly.pdbx_seq_one_letter_code
_entity_poly.pdbx_strand_id
1 'polypeptide(L)'
;MTLFNLTWLKHFLAIFFLTFIHEDAAILAAGFSRVEHHVPLVLVYTAVFTGIVAGDVFIYLLGRFAQKNAWLRRKIIGPKVERLHNWIESNLTKVLIMCRLTPGLLFPTFVACGWFKIPLGRFTLLSAITGGVYTSIALTLVIVFGDLVLVHLNYWAWILVAIIVIVFASTSLLKPKFAKVTERALDDDEAPSFLKMLKTYKPGRKNRHTGMPSPDGLKRFVSLAERLPNGLFYLPVGLRWLFLSARYRSLTLPTVSNPMIETGGFWGESKSDIMEQVGDDHQQWVAEFVTFERNGKGVDADLQDALSLMKEKGLEFPVVVKPDVGWQGYGVRLVEEDAHLLHYLDEYPKGEKLLLQRPVQHDGEAGIFYVRYPGEEHGKVISVTLRYFPYVYGDGTSTLRDLIRNNPRMKTHADYYLGGKTEHMSLEKQYLDMVPADGELIRLSFIGSIRVGGLYRDASHLITPELSARIDAIAQSMPEFYFGRFDVRFESTELLQKGEGFSIIEINGAGSEAISAWDPEVSIFKLYKALFKSQSLLFKVGHLNRSRGYKPMTVKDFLKAAAKQNKLIDQYPPAS
;
A
#
# COMPACT_ATOMS: atom_id res chain seq x y z
N MET A 1 -28.42 44.71 -39.92
CA MET A 1 -28.42 43.22 -39.93
C MET A 1 -27.01 42.77 -39.57
N THR A 2 -26.68 42.83 -38.27
CA THR A 2 -25.34 42.59 -37.74
C THR A 2 -25.11 41.09 -37.60
N LEU A 3 -23.96 40.62 -38.12
CA LEU A 3 -23.49 39.24 -38.10
C LEU A 3 -23.75 38.56 -36.75
N PHE A 4 -24.50 37.45 -36.77
CA PHE A 4 -24.59 36.51 -35.67
C PHE A 4 -23.16 36.09 -35.28
N ASN A 5 -22.76 36.42 -34.05
CA ASN A 5 -21.43 36.12 -33.53
C ASN A 5 -21.29 34.59 -33.42
N LEU A 6 -20.56 33.96 -34.35
CA LEU A 6 -20.31 32.51 -34.44
C LEU A 6 -19.38 31.97 -33.33
N THR A 7 -19.17 32.75 -32.25
CA THR A 7 -18.27 32.40 -31.15
C THR A 7 -18.70 31.11 -30.47
N TRP A 8 -19.99 30.94 -30.18
CA TRP A 8 -20.53 29.72 -29.57
C TRP A 8 -20.26 28.46 -30.42
N LEU A 9 -20.30 28.57 -31.76
CA LEU A 9 -20.04 27.47 -32.67
C LEU A 9 -18.56 27.07 -32.63
N LYS A 10 -17.64 28.04 -32.50
CA LYS A 10 -16.21 27.78 -32.33
C LYS A 10 -15.93 27.01 -31.04
N HIS A 11 -16.52 27.42 -29.91
CA HIS A 11 -16.39 26.69 -28.65
C HIS A 11 -16.98 25.28 -28.76
N PHE A 12 -18.16 25.15 -29.35
CA PHE A 12 -18.81 23.85 -29.56
C PHE A 12 -17.93 22.90 -30.37
N LEU A 13 -17.45 23.34 -31.54
CA LEU A 13 -16.61 22.51 -32.42
C LEU A 13 -15.25 22.19 -31.77
N ALA A 14 -14.62 23.16 -31.11
CA ALA A 14 -13.36 22.95 -30.42
C ALA A 14 -13.50 21.90 -29.31
N ILE A 15 -14.52 22.03 -28.46
CA ILE A 15 -14.81 21.07 -27.39
C ILE A 15 -15.13 19.70 -27.98
N PHE A 16 -15.99 19.64 -29.01
CA PHE A 16 -16.38 18.40 -29.67
C PHE A 16 -15.17 17.66 -30.26
N PHE A 17 -14.29 18.34 -30.99
CA PHE A 17 -13.12 17.66 -31.57
C PHE A 17 -12.05 17.34 -30.53
N LEU A 18 -11.97 18.11 -29.44
CA LEU A 18 -11.05 17.84 -28.34
C LEU A 18 -11.36 16.51 -27.64
N THR A 19 -12.63 16.05 -27.63
CA THR A 19 -12.96 14.73 -27.05
C THR A 19 -12.30 13.57 -27.78
N PHE A 20 -11.99 13.73 -29.08
CA PHE A 20 -11.28 12.71 -29.87
C PHE A 20 -9.80 12.63 -29.54
N ILE A 21 -9.24 13.71 -29.00
CA ILE A 21 -7.85 13.78 -28.55
C ILE A 21 -7.78 13.33 -27.08
N HIS A 22 -8.60 13.94 -26.21
CA HIS A 22 -8.64 13.64 -24.78
C HIS A 22 -9.96 14.09 -24.14
N GLU A 23 -10.76 13.14 -23.65
CA GLU A 23 -12.08 13.40 -23.05
C GLU A 23 -12.02 14.37 -21.85
N ASP A 24 -11.10 14.14 -20.91
CA ASP A 24 -10.98 14.98 -19.72
C ASP A 24 -10.56 16.42 -20.04
N ALA A 25 -9.69 16.60 -21.04
CA ALA A 25 -9.31 17.93 -21.50
C ALA A 25 -10.50 18.67 -22.13
N ALA A 26 -11.37 17.95 -22.85
CA ALA A 26 -12.60 18.51 -23.40
C ALA A 26 -13.60 18.91 -22.30
N ILE A 27 -13.75 18.11 -21.24
CA ILE A 27 -14.57 18.47 -20.08
C ILE A 27 -14.03 19.71 -19.37
N LEU A 28 -12.70 19.81 -19.19
CA LEU A 28 -12.06 20.99 -18.62
C LEU A 28 -12.26 22.23 -19.51
N ALA A 29 -12.05 22.10 -20.83
CA ALA A 29 -12.28 23.19 -21.78
C ALA A 29 -13.75 23.64 -21.82
N ALA A 30 -14.69 22.70 -21.65
CA ALA A 30 -16.11 22.97 -21.54
C ALA A 30 -16.46 23.71 -20.24
N GLY A 31 -15.91 23.27 -19.11
CA GLY A 31 -16.03 23.97 -17.83
C GLY A 31 -15.48 25.39 -17.89
N PHE A 32 -14.26 25.56 -18.43
CA PHE A 32 -13.65 26.86 -18.65
C PHE A 32 -14.49 27.75 -19.56
N SER A 33 -14.96 27.23 -20.70
CA SER A 33 -15.83 28.00 -21.62
C SER A 33 -17.15 28.42 -20.98
N ARG A 34 -17.70 27.62 -20.07
CA ARG A 34 -18.91 27.97 -19.32
C ARG A 34 -18.66 29.03 -18.25
N VAL A 35 -17.56 28.91 -17.51
CA VAL A 35 -17.26 29.78 -16.37
C VAL A 35 -16.72 31.13 -16.83
N GLU A 36 -15.75 31.13 -17.76
CA GLU A 36 -15.05 32.33 -18.24
C GLU A 36 -15.81 33.05 -19.37
N HIS A 37 -16.26 32.30 -20.37
CA HIS A 37 -16.87 32.87 -21.58
C HIS A 37 -18.40 32.83 -21.57
N HIS A 38 -18.99 32.44 -20.44
CA HIS A 38 -20.44 32.37 -20.22
C HIS A 38 -21.22 31.61 -21.31
N VAL A 39 -20.60 30.63 -21.97
CA VAL A 39 -21.27 29.81 -22.97
C VAL A 39 -22.40 29.02 -22.29
N PRO A 40 -23.63 28.96 -22.86
CA PRO A 40 -24.74 28.24 -22.27
C PRO A 40 -24.40 26.79 -21.89
N LEU A 41 -24.80 26.36 -20.67
CA LEU A 41 -24.51 25.02 -20.14
C LEU A 41 -24.96 23.91 -21.09
N VAL A 42 -26.15 24.06 -21.69
CA VAL A 42 -26.70 23.10 -22.63
C VAL A 42 -25.78 22.91 -23.84
N LEU A 43 -25.16 23.98 -24.35
CA LEU A 43 -24.28 23.91 -25.52
C LEU A 43 -22.96 23.22 -25.19
N VAL A 44 -22.31 23.58 -24.08
CA VAL A 44 -21.04 22.93 -23.69
C VAL A 44 -21.24 21.47 -23.32
N TYR A 45 -22.34 21.15 -22.61
CA TYR A 45 -22.66 19.77 -22.26
C TYR A 45 -22.96 18.93 -23.51
N THR A 46 -23.77 19.47 -24.44
CA THR A 46 -24.09 18.78 -25.69
C THR A 46 -22.83 18.56 -26.54
N ALA A 47 -21.92 19.54 -26.60
CA ALA A 47 -20.65 19.41 -27.32
C ALA A 47 -19.79 18.25 -26.77
N VAL A 48 -19.60 18.22 -25.45
CA VAL A 48 -18.82 17.15 -24.79
C VAL A 48 -19.51 15.80 -24.94
N PHE A 49 -20.81 15.74 -24.64
CA PHE A 49 -21.56 14.48 -24.66
C PHE A 49 -21.61 13.86 -26.05
N THR A 50 -21.93 14.66 -27.08
CA THR A 50 -21.97 14.17 -28.46
C THR A 50 -20.57 13.79 -28.97
N GLY A 51 -19.53 14.55 -28.58
CA GLY A 51 -18.14 14.24 -28.90
C GLY A 51 -17.67 12.93 -28.29
N ILE A 52 -17.97 12.67 -27.01
CA ILE A 52 -17.64 11.40 -26.33
C ILE A 52 -18.35 10.24 -27.03
N VAL A 53 -19.66 10.32 -27.23
CA VAL A 53 -20.42 9.22 -27.87
C VAL A 53 -19.90 8.94 -29.28
N ALA A 54 -19.60 9.99 -30.06
CA ALA A 54 -19.04 9.83 -31.39
C ALA A 54 -17.62 9.21 -31.36
N GLY A 55 -16.77 9.64 -30.42
CA GLY A 55 -15.43 9.09 -30.21
C GLY A 55 -15.46 7.61 -29.82
N ASP A 56 -16.35 7.22 -28.90
CA ASP A 56 -16.52 5.83 -28.47
C ASP A 56 -16.89 4.91 -29.64
N VAL A 57 -17.87 5.36 -30.44
CA VAL A 57 -18.31 4.64 -31.65
C VAL A 57 -17.18 4.54 -32.66
N PHE A 58 -16.39 5.61 -32.83
CA PHE A 58 -15.23 5.59 -33.71
C PHE A 58 -14.18 4.55 -33.29
N ILE A 59 -13.81 4.50 -32.00
CA ILE A 59 -12.85 3.52 -31.47
C ILE A 59 -13.40 2.09 -31.59
N TYR A 60 -14.68 1.89 -31.29
CA TYR A 60 -15.35 0.60 -31.52
C TYR A 60 -15.26 0.17 -32.98
N LEU A 61 -15.53 1.08 -33.92
CA LEU A 61 -15.45 0.79 -35.35
C LEU A 61 -14.02 0.44 -35.77
N LEU A 62 -12.99 1.13 -35.24
CA LEU A 62 -11.59 0.75 -35.47
C LEU A 62 -11.32 -0.70 -35.09
N GLY A 63 -11.77 -1.15 -33.92
CA GLY A 63 -11.66 -2.55 -33.50
C GLY A 63 -12.38 -3.51 -34.44
N ARG A 64 -13.59 -3.14 -34.88
CA ARG A 64 -14.40 -3.93 -35.81
C ARG A 64 -13.76 -4.05 -37.20
N PHE A 65 -13.12 -2.98 -37.69
CA PHE A 65 -12.40 -2.99 -38.96
C PHE A 65 -11.04 -3.70 -38.84
N ALA A 66 -10.34 -3.55 -37.72
CA ALA A 66 -9.07 -4.25 -37.45
C ALA A 66 -9.25 -5.77 -37.51
N GLN A 67 -10.42 -6.29 -37.11
CA GLN A 67 -10.74 -7.72 -37.18
C GLN A 67 -10.78 -8.28 -38.62
N LYS A 68 -11.00 -7.43 -39.63
CA LYS A 68 -11.01 -7.84 -41.04
C LYS A 68 -9.59 -8.09 -41.59
N ASN A 69 -8.56 -7.62 -40.90
CA ASN A 69 -7.18 -7.81 -41.32
C ASN A 69 -6.67 -9.20 -40.90
N ALA A 70 -6.37 -10.05 -41.89
CA ALA A 70 -5.91 -11.42 -41.68
C ALA A 70 -4.63 -11.53 -40.84
N TRP A 71 -3.72 -10.54 -40.94
CA TRP A 71 -2.48 -10.50 -40.17
C TRP A 71 -2.73 -10.26 -38.68
N LEU A 72 -3.57 -9.28 -38.34
CA LEU A 72 -3.94 -8.98 -36.95
C LEU A 72 -4.69 -10.17 -36.33
N ARG A 73 -5.59 -10.79 -37.10
CA ARG A 73 -6.36 -11.96 -36.65
C ARG A 73 -5.45 -13.13 -36.27
N ARG A 74 -4.41 -13.40 -37.07
CA ARG A 74 -3.48 -14.52 -36.82
C ARG A 74 -2.63 -14.34 -35.56
N LYS A 75 -2.38 -13.09 -35.13
CA LYS A 75 -1.55 -12.77 -33.95
C LYS A 75 -2.32 -12.73 -32.62
N ILE A 76 -3.65 -12.64 -32.67
CA ILE A 76 -4.51 -12.36 -31.49
C ILE A 76 -5.40 -13.58 -31.13
N ILE A 77 -5.44 -14.65 -31.92
CA ILE A 77 -6.24 -15.84 -31.60
C ILE A 77 -5.54 -16.71 -30.54
N GLY A 78 -6.25 -17.01 -29.43
CA GLY A 78 -5.82 -17.97 -28.41
C GLY A 78 -6.85 -18.17 -27.28
N PRO A 79 -6.72 -19.23 -26.45
CA PRO A 79 -7.72 -19.59 -25.42
C PRO A 79 -7.92 -18.55 -24.30
N LYS A 80 -6.96 -17.61 -24.14
CA LYS A 80 -7.09 -16.47 -23.22
C LYS A 80 -8.02 -15.38 -23.79
N VAL A 81 -8.05 -15.22 -25.11
CA VAL A 81 -8.84 -14.19 -25.80
C VAL A 81 -10.31 -14.58 -25.89
N GLU A 82 -10.60 -15.88 -26.01
CA GLU A 82 -11.96 -16.43 -25.96
C GLU A 82 -12.59 -16.32 -24.57
N ARG A 83 -11.81 -16.56 -23.51
CA ARG A 83 -12.24 -16.27 -22.13
C ARG A 83 -12.53 -14.78 -21.91
N LEU A 84 -11.71 -13.90 -22.47
CA LEU A 84 -11.91 -12.46 -22.38
C LEU A 84 -13.19 -12.02 -23.12
N HIS A 85 -13.48 -12.60 -24.28
CA HIS A 85 -14.72 -12.37 -25.03
C HIS A 85 -15.95 -12.68 -24.18
N ASN A 86 -16.05 -13.91 -23.64
CA ASN A 86 -17.20 -14.35 -22.85
C ASN A 86 -17.39 -13.52 -21.59
N TRP A 87 -16.28 -13.10 -20.96
CA TRP A 87 -16.32 -12.26 -19.77
C TRP A 87 -16.81 -10.83 -20.07
N ILE A 88 -16.31 -10.20 -21.15
CA ILE A 88 -16.74 -8.86 -21.58
C ILE A 88 -18.22 -8.88 -21.96
N GLU A 89 -18.67 -9.90 -22.68
CA GLU A 89 -20.07 -10.01 -23.10
C GLU A 89 -21.02 -10.15 -21.89
N SER A 90 -20.64 -10.95 -20.90
CA SER A 90 -21.42 -11.18 -19.68
C SER A 90 -21.41 -9.99 -18.71
N ASN A 91 -20.38 -9.13 -18.77
CA ASN A 91 -20.17 -8.04 -17.82
C ASN A 91 -20.12 -6.65 -18.47
N LEU A 92 -20.58 -6.50 -19.72
CA LEU A 92 -20.38 -5.31 -20.55
C LEU A 92 -20.67 -3.99 -19.81
N THR A 93 -21.80 -3.87 -19.13
CA THR A 93 -22.15 -2.65 -18.37
C THR A 93 -21.11 -2.32 -17.30
N LYS A 94 -20.65 -3.30 -16.52
CA LYS A 94 -19.62 -3.10 -15.48
C LYS A 94 -18.28 -2.72 -16.10
N VAL A 95 -17.92 -3.36 -17.20
CA VAL A 95 -16.68 -3.06 -17.95
C VAL A 95 -16.68 -1.61 -18.44
N LEU A 96 -17.79 -1.14 -19.04
CA LEU A 96 -17.91 0.22 -19.56
C LEU A 96 -17.89 1.29 -18.46
N ILE A 97 -18.47 1.00 -17.29
CA ILE A 97 -18.38 1.89 -16.12
C ILE A 97 -16.93 1.95 -15.61
N MET A 98 -16.29 0.78 -15.45
CA MET A 98 -14.94 0.70 -14.90
C MET A 98 -13.90 1.36 -15.80
N CYS A 99 -14.01 1.21 -17.13
CA CYS A 99 -13.04 1.80 -18.04
C CYS A 99 -13.13 3.33 -18.08
N ARG A 100 -14.31 3.93 -17.87
CA ARG A 100 -14.45 5.38 -17.76
C ARG A 100 -13.82 5.96 -16.50
N LEU A 101 -13.82 5.20 -15.40
CA LEU A 101 -13.22 5.61 -14.13
C LEU A 101 -11.72 5.31 -14.04
N THR A 102 -11.19 4.53 -14.99
CA THR A 102 -9.80 4.06 -14.96
C THR A 102 -9.03 4.60 -16.18
N PRO A 103 -8.07 5.50 -15.97
CA PRO A 103 -7.26 6.05 -17.05
C PRO A 103 -6.60 4.95 -17.90
N GLY A 104 -6.60 5.13 -19.23
CA GLY A 104 -5.95 4.24 -20.18
C GLY A 104 -6.71 2.95 -20.54
N LEU A 105 -7.84 2.64 -19.89
CA LEU A 105 -8.62 1.43 -20.22
C LEU A 105 -9.67 1.65 -21.31
N LEU A 106 -10.09 2.88 -21.60
CA LEU A 106 -11.14 3.17 -22.60
C LEU A 106 -10.78 2.64 -23.99
N PHE A 107 -9.63 3.07 -24.52
CA PHE A 107 -9.16 2.68 -25.85
C PHE A 107 -9.06 1.15 -26.04
N PRO A 108 -8.30 0.40 -25.22
CA PRO A 108 -8.18 -1.05 -25.43
C PRO A 108 -9.51 -1.78 -25.23
N THR A 109 -10.37 -1.31 -24.33
CA THR A 109 -11.68 -1.93 -24.07
C THR A 109 -12.62 -1.75 -25.24
N PHE A 110 -12.72 -0.55 -25.80
CA PHE A 110 -13.67 -0.28 -26.91
C PHE A 110 -13.18 -0.90 -28.21
N VAL A 111 -11.88 -0.91 -28.47
CA VAL A 111 -11.27 -1.70 -29.55
C VAL A 111 -11.60 -3.18 -29.37
N ALA A 112 -11.48 -3.73 -28.16
CA ALA A 112 -11.83 -5.11 -27.88
C ALA A 112 -13.33 -5.40 -28.11
N CYS A 113 -14.23 -4.52 -27.65
CA CYS A 113 -15.67 -4.64 -27.93
C CYS A 113 -15.97 -4.68 -29.44
N GLY A 114 -15.28 -3.83 -30.22
CA GLY A 114 -15.37 -3.82 -31.68
C GLY A 114 -14.83 -5.09 -32.33
N TRP A 115 -13.66 -5.54 -31.88
CA TRP A 115 -12.99 -6.76 -32.34
C TRP A 115 -13.85 -8.01 -32.10
N PHE A 116 -14.48 -8.07 -30.93
CA PHE A 116 -15.38 -9.14 -30.49
C PHE A 116 -16.80 -9.05 -31.07
N LYS A 117 -17.09 -8.05 -31.91
CA LYS A 117 -18.38 -7.87 -32.58
C LYS A 117 -19.58 -7.77 -31.62
N ILE A 118 -19.39 -7.17 -30.44
CA ILE A 118 -20.51 -6.85 -29.55
C ILE A 118 -21.55 -6.03 -30.31
N PRO A 119 -22.86 -6.27 -30.20
CA PRO A 119 -23.85 -5.54 -31.00
C PRO A 119 -23.70 -4.02 -30.87
N LEU A 120 -23.50 -3.32 -32.00
CA LEU A 120 -23.20 -1.88 -32.03
C LEU A 120 -24.25 -1.06 -31.27
N GLY A 121 -25.54 -1.33 -31.47
CA GLY A 121 -26.61 -0.62 -30.76
C GLY A 121 -26.53 -0.80 -29.23
N ARG A 122 -26.19 -2.00 -28.76
CA ARG A 122 -26.03 -2.29 -27.33
C ARG A 122 -24.82 -1.57 -26.75
N PHE A 123 -23.70 -1.58 -27.47
CA PHE A 123 -22.49 -0.86 -27.07
C PHE A 123 -22.75 0.65 -27.03
N THR A 124 -23.27 1.24 -28.10
CA THR A 124 -23.53 2.69 -28.20
C THR A 124 -24.51 3.16 -27.14
N LEU A 125 -25.58 2.42 -26.88
CA LEU A 125 -26.55 2.78 -25.83
C LEU A 125 -25.89 2.78 -24.44
N LEU A 126 -25.16 1.72 -24.08
CA LEU A 126 -24.49 1.63 -22.79
C LEU A 126 -23.35 2.65 -22.67
N SER A 127 -22.60 2.90 -23.74
CA SER A 127 -21.54 3.91 -23.76
C SER A 127 -22.12 5.31 -23.59
N ALA A 128 -23.25 5.61 -24.24
CA ALA A 128 -23.93 6.89 -24.10
C ALA A 128 -24.51 7.09 -22.69
N ILE A 129 -25.12 6.07 -22.09
CA ILE A 129 -25.63 6.17 -20.71
C ILE A 129 -24.47 6.40 -19.73
N THR A 130 -23.44 5.55 -19.80
CA THR A 130 -22.28 5.65 -18.90
C THR A 130 -21.49 6.94 -19.11
N GLY A 131 -21.34 7.37 -20.36
CA GLY A 131 -20.69 8.63 -20.74
C GLY A 131 -21.47 9.85 -20.30
N GLY A 132 -22.81 9.80 -20.40
CA GLY A 132 -23.69 10.87 -19.90
C GLY A 132 -23.59 11.05 -18.40
N VAL A 133 -23.61 9.94 -17.64
CA VAL A 133 -23.42 9.97 -16.18
C VAL A 133 -22.04 10.52 -15.82
N TYR A 134 -20.98 10.00 -16.45
CA TYR A 134 -19.61 10.47 -16.23
C TYR A 134 -19.47 11.96 -16.52
N THR A 135 -19.90 12.40 -17.70
CA THR A 135 -19.83 13.80 -18.15
C THR A 135 -20.61 14.72 -17.23
N SER A 136 -21.81 14.31 -16.80
CA SER A 136 -22.64 15.10 -15.89
C SER A 136 -21.93 15.34 -14.55
N ILE A 137 -21.34 14.28 -13.98
CA ILE A 137 -20.61 14.37 -12.71
C ILE A 137 -19.34 15.21 -12.89
N ALA A 138 -18.50 14.85 -13.86
CA ALA A 138 -17.21 15.49 -14.09
C ALA A 138 -17.36 16.97 -14.44
N LEU A 139 -18.27 17.32 -15.36
CA LEU A 139 -18.50 18.72 -15.75
C LEU A 139 -19.07 19.54 -14.60
N THR A 140 -20.00 18.98 -13.81
CA THR A 140 -20.53 19.66 -12.62
C THR A 140 -19.43 19.92 -11.60
N LEU A 141 -18.58 18.91 -11.34
CA LEU A 141 -17.44 19.08 -10.44
C LEU A 141 -16.49 20.17 -10.95
N VAL A 142 -16.16 20.19 -12.24
CA VAL A 142 -15.28 21.20 -12.83
C VAL A 142 -15.89 22.60 -12.78
N ILE A 143 -17.19 22.76 -13.04
CA ILE A 143 -17.88 24.06 -12.97
C ILE A 143 -17.95 24.55 -11.52
N VAL A 144 -18.44 23.71 -10.59
CA VAL A 144 -18.58 24.08 -9.17
C VAL A 144 -17.22 24.38 -8.56
N PHE A 145 -16.20 23.58 -8.87
CA PHE A 145 -14.84 23.81 -8.40
C PHE A 145 -14.24 25.04 -9.06
N GLY A 146 -14.46 25.25 -10.36
CA GLY A 146 -14.01 26.44 -11.10
C GLY A 146 -14.56 27.74 -10.53
N ASP A 147 -15.85 27.78 -10.21
CA ASP A 147 -16.50 28.93 -9.56
C ASP A 147 -15.92 29.17 -8.15
N LEU A 148 -15.75 28.12 -7.34
CA LEU A 148 -15.15 28.23 -5.99
C LEU A 148 -13.68 28.69 -6.02
N VAL A 149 -12.96 28.28 -7.05
CA VAL A 149 -11.53 28.55 -7.24
C VAL A 149 -11.30 29.96 -7.79
N LEU A 150 -12.08 30.43 -8.76
CA LEU A 150 -11.95 31.79 -9.31
C LEU A 150 -12.32 32.86 -8.28
N VAL A 151 -13.27 32.57 -7.39
CA VAL A 151 -13.68 33.50 -6.32
C VAL A 151 -12.61 33.63 -5.21
N HIS A 152 -11.70 32.67 -5.04
CA HIS A 152 -10.75 32.66 -3.91
C HIS A 152 -9.25 32.54 -4.27
N LEU A 153 -8.87 32.03 -5.45
CA LEU A 153 -7.50 31.58 -5.73
C LEU A 153 -6.88 32.08 -7.06
N ASN A 154 -7.62 32.87 -7.85
CA ASN A 154 -7.14 33.51 -9.10
C ASN A 154 -6.65 32.50 -10.18
N TYR A 155 -6.23 32.96 -11.37
CA TYR A 155 -5.97 32.07 -12.54
C TYR A 155 -4.92 30.95 -12.34
N TRP A 156 -4.01 31.09 -11.38
CA TRP A 156 -2.96 30.09 -11.11
C TRP A 156 -3.50 28.73 -10.65
N ALA A 157 -4.71 28.68 -10.12
CA ALA A 157 -5.31 27.44 -9.66
C ALA A 157 -5.74 26.49 -10.79
N TRP A 158 -6.01 27.01 -12.00
CA TRP A 158 -6.23 26.18 -13.18
C TRP A 158 -4.97 25.42 -13.60
N ILE A 159 -3.80 26.02 -13.39
CA ILE A 159 -2.50 25.36 -13.59
C ILE A 159 -2.33 24.23 -12.57
N LEU A 160 -2.76 24.43 -11.32
CA LEU A 160 -2.68 23.41 -10.28
C LEU A 160 -3.59 22.20 -10.57
N VAL A 161 -4.82 22.44 -11.06
CA VAL A 161 -5.74 21.38 -11.49
C VAL A 161 -5.18 20.62 -12.69
N ALA A 162 -4.63 21.33 -13.69
CA ALA A 162 -3.96 20.70 -14.82
C ALA A 162 -2.77 19.84 -14.37
N ILE A 163 -1.97 20.31 -13.41
CA ILE A 163 -0.85 19.54 -12.82
C ILE A 163 -1.39 18.29 -12.10
N ILE A 164 -2.46 18.39 -11.31
CA ILE A 164 -3.06 17.23 -10.63
C ILE A 164 -3.54 16.18 -11.63
N VAL A 165 -4.20 16.60 -12.71
CA VAL A 165 -4.67 15.72 -13.78
C VAL A 165 -3.49 15.09 -14.53
N ILE A 166 -2.45 15.87 -14.85
CA ILE A 166 -1.24 15.38 -15.52
C ILE A 166 -0.47 14.41 -14.62
N VAL A 167 -0.35 14.69 -13.33
CA VAL A 167 0.28 13.81 -12.35
C VAL A 167 -0.53 12.50 -12.25
N PHE A 168 -1.85 12.57 -12.13
CA PHE A 168 -2.72 11.40 -12.10
C PHE A 168 -2.59 10.57 -13.40
N ALA A 169 -2.59 11.21 -14.57
CA ALA A 169 -2.37 10.56 -15.86
C ALA A 169 -0.96 9.94 -15.98
N SER A 170 0.09 10.62 -15.49
CA SER A 170 1.47 10.14 -15.53
C SER A 170 1.74 8.96 -14.58
N THR A 171 1.08 8.92 -13.43
CA THR A 171 1.17 7.77 -12.51
C THR A 171 0.56 6.49 -13.10
N SER A 172 -0.36 6.59 -14.06
CA SER A 172 -0.90 5.44 -14.81
C SER A 172 0.05 4.89 -15.88
N LEU A 173 1.00 5.71 -16.35
CA LEU A 173 2.03 5.36 -17.34
C LEU A 173 3.31 4.77 -16.70
N LEU A 174 3.52 5.03 -15.41
CA LEU A 174 4.63 4.52 -14.62
C LEU A 174 4.21 3.23 -13.90
N LYS A 175 3.98 2.15 -14.65
CA LYS A 175 4.07 0.82 -14.03
C LYS A 175 5.55 0.45 -13.88
N PRO A 176 6.03 0.06 -12.69
CA PRO A 176 7.34 -0.55 -12.58
C PRO A 176 7.39 -1.80 -13.47
N LYS A 177 8.43 -1.86 -14.30
CA LYS A 177 8.76 -3.05 -15.08
C LYS A 177 9.32 -4.09 -14.11
N PHE A 178 8.46 -4.89 -13.50
CA PHE A 178 8.91 -6.13 -12.87
C PHE A 178 9.45 -7.04 -13.97
N ALA A 179 10.76 -7.15 -14.02
CA ALA A 179 11.51 -7.97 -14.95
C ALA A 179 12.27 -9.02 -14.14
N LYS A 180 11.90 -10.29 -14.37
CA LYS A 180 12.73 -11.49 -14.24
C LYS A 180 13.73 -11.51 -13.09
N VAL A 181 13.25 -11.82 -11.89
CA VAL A 181 14.05 -12.50 -10.88
C VAL A 181 13.15 -13.62 -10.35
N THR A 182 13.74 -14.77 -10.02
CA THR A 182 13.12 -16.05 -9.62
C THR A 182 12.65 -17.01 -10.73
N GLU A 183 13.46 -17.20 -11.77
CA GLU A 183 13.62 -18.56 -12.35
C GLU A 183 14.81 -19.31 -11.72
N ARG A 184 15.69 -18.64 -10.96
CA ARG A 184 16.82 -19.29 -10.25
C ARG A 184 16.53 -19.73 -8.82
N ALA A 185 15.53 -19.15 -8.15
CA ALA A 185 15.18 -19.52 -6.77
C ALA A 185 14.23 -20.74 -6.68
N LEU A 186 13.87 -21.33 -7.82
CA LEU A 186 12.92 -22.45 -7.91
C LEU A 186 13.59 -23.80 -8.21
N ASP A 187 14.91 -23.81 -8.46
CA ASP A 187 15.65 -25.00 -8.91
C ASP A 187 16.71 -25.53 -7.94
N ASP A 188 16.93 -24.90 -6.78
CA ASP A 188 17.90 -25.39 -5.79
C ASP A 188 17.20 -25.92 -4.54
N ASP A 189 17.54 -27.16 -4.14
CA ASP A 189 17.25 -27.81 -2.85
C ASP A 189 17.85 -27.06 -1.62
N GLU A 190 18.25 -25.79 -1.80
CA GLU A 190 18.92 -24.92 -0.81
C GLU A 190 18.03 -23.78 -0.28
N ALA A 191 16.76 -23.70 -0.69
CA ALA A 191 15.84 -22.72 -0.11
C ALA A 191 15.58 -23.04 1.38
N PRO A 192 15.67 -22.04 2.31
CA PRO A 192 15.38 -22.27 3.72
C PRO A 192 14.01 -22.93 3.89
N SER A 193 14.02 -24.16 4.42
CA SER A 193 12.79 -24.91 4.61
C SER A 193 11.88 -24.15 5.57
N PHE A 194 10.82 -23.58 5.01
CA PHE A 194 9.71 -22.96 5.74
C PHE A 194 9.18 -23.86 6.88
N LEU A 195 9.39 -25.17 6.76
CA LEU A 195 8.97 -26.18 7.72
C LEU A 195 10.00 -26.49 8.82
N LYS A 196 11.30 -26.28 8.61
CA LYS A 196 12.30 -26.25 9.70
C LYS A 196 12.06 -25.02 10.59
N MET A 197 11.64 -23.90 9.96
CA MET A 197 11.20 -22.68 10.64
C MET A 197 9.92 -22.89 11.47
N LEU A 198 8.92 -23.58 10.91
CA LEU A 198 7.68 -23.94 11.62
C LEU A 198 7.88 -25.00 12.72
N LYS A 199 8.75 -26.00 12.52
CA LYS A 199 8.99 -27.07 13.52
C LYS A 199 9.82 -26.59 14.70
N THR A 200 10.76 -25.67 14.48
CA THR A 200 11.60 -25.10 15.55
C THR A 200 10.79 -24.14 16.43
N TYR A 201 9.73 -23.51 15.89
CA TYR A 201 8.72 -22.77 16.65
C TYR A 201 7.67 -23.72 17.28
N LYS A 202 8.05 -24.34 18.40
CA LYS A 202 7.25 -25.14 19.35
C LYS A 202 6.21 -26.12 18.74
N PRO A 203 6.50 -27.43 18.72
CA PRO A 203 5.57 -28.49 18.27
C PRO A 203 4.32 -28.74 19.16
N GLY A 204 3.97 -27.83 20.08
CA GLY A 204 2.81 -27.93 20.99
C GLY A 204 1.64 -26.98 20.68
N ARG A 205 1.74 -26.15 19.63
CA ARG A 205 0.81 -25.02 19.35
C ARG A 205 -0.20 -25.31 18.21
N LYS A 206 -0.52 -26.58 17.97
CA LYS A 206 -1.14 -27.03 16.71
C LYS A 206 -2.48 -26.40 16.33
N ASN A 207 -3.25 -25.86 17.29
CA ASN A 207 -4.66 -25.52 17.03
C ASN A 207 -5.06 -24.07 17.36
N ARG A 208 -4.16 -23.19 17.84
CA ARG A 208 -4.53 -21.84 18.32
C ARG A 208 -3.42 -20.81 18.17
N HIS A 209 -3.82 -19.54 18.04
CA HIS A 209 -2.91 -18.39 18.15
C HIS A 209 -2.55 -18.15 19.63
N THR A 210 -1.39 -18.63 20.08
CA THR A 210 -1.01 -18.55 21.51
C THR A 210 -0.90 -17.10 21.98
N GLY A 211 -1.51 -16.78 23.12
CA GLY A 211 -1.46 -15.44 23.70
C GLY A 211 -2.35 -14.40 23.02
N MET A 212 -3.04 -14.77 21.93
CA MET A 212 -3.98 -13.90 21.23
C MET A 212 -5.42 -14.43 21.30
N PRO A 213 -6.44 -13.55 21.27
CA PRO A 213 -7.84 -13.98 21.14
C PRO A 213 -8.05 -14.78 19.84
N SER A 214 -9.00 -15.72 19.83
CA SER A 214 -9.36 -16.42 18.59
C SER A 214 -9.98 -15.45 17.57
N PRO A 215 -9.60 -15.53 16.28
CA PRO A 215 -10.30 -14.83 15.20
C PRO A 215 -11.62 -15.50 14.80
N ASP A 216 -12.08 -16.54 15.50
CA ASP A 216 -13.37 -17.17 15.24
C ASP A 216 -14.54 -16.20 15.46
N GLY A 217 -15.59 -16.33 14.65
CA GLY A 217 -16.79 -15.49 14.74
C GLY A 217 -16.71 -14.14 14.00
N LEU A 218 -15.61 -13.87 13.29
CA LEU A 218 -15.54 -12.72 12.37
C LEU A 218 -16.54 -12.87 11.23
N LYS A 219 -17.26 -11.79 10.91
CA LYS A 219 -18.18 -11.73 9.77
C LYS A 219 -17.42 -11.45 8.48
N ARG A 220 -16.29 -10.75 8.57
CA ARG A 220 -15.43 -10.37 7.44
C ARG A 220 -13.97 -10.65 7.74
N PHE A 221 -13.27 -11.14 6.72
CA PHE A 221 -11.82 -11.38 6.74
C PHE A 221 -11.04 -10.45 5.81
N VAL A 222 -11.73 -9.67 4.98
CA VAL A 222 -11.13 -8.70 4.06
C VAL A 222 -11.86 -7.38 4.22
N SER A 223 -11.12 -6.33 4.55
CA SER A 223 -11.68 -4.99 4.69
C SER A 223 -12.18 -4.46 3.34
N LEU A 224 -13.21 -3.61 3.37
CA LEU A 224 -13.65 -2.91 2.17
C LEU A 224 -12.56 -1.98 1.62
N ALA A 225 -11.71 -1.45 2.50
CA ALA A 225 -10.58 -0.60 2.14
C ALA A 225 -9.58 -1.35 1.24
N GLU A 226 -9.30 -2.62 1.55
CA GLU A 226 -8.38 -3.46 0.78
C GLU A 226 -8.90 -3.79 -0.63
N ARG A 227 -10.21 -3.62 -0.88
CA ARG A 227 -10.81 -3.83 -2.20
C ARG A 227 -10.80 -2.57 -3.08
N LEU A 228 -10.54 -1.40 -2.49
CA LEU A 228 -10.49 -0.15 -3.24
C LEU A 228 -9.13 -0.01 -3.92
N PRO A 229 -9.08 0.45 -5.18
CA PRO A 229 -7.81 0.83 -5.79
C PRO A 229 -7.10 1.89 -4.93
N ASN A 230 -5.80 1.74 -4.72
CA ASN A 230 -5.01 2.62 -3.84
C ASN A 230 -5.23 4.12 -4.12
N GLY A 231 -5.26 4.53 -5.40
CA GLY A 231 -5.48 5.93 -5.77
C GLY A 231 -6.82 6.49 -5.29
N LEU A 232 -7.89 5.69 -5.36
CA LEU A 232 -9.22 6.10 -4.90
C LEU A 232 -9.30 6.13 -3.38
N PHE A 233 -8.67 5.16 -2.72
CA PHE A 233 -8.63 5.10 -1.26
C PHE A 233 -7.82 6.27 -0.66
N TYR A 234 -6.67 6.61 -1.22
CA TYR A 234 -5.83 7.68 -0.68
C TYR A 234 -6.24 9.09 -1.13
N LEU A 235 -7.19 9.25 -2.06
CA LEU A 235 -7.64 10.58 -2.50
C LEU A 235 -8.17 11.46 -1.34
N PRO A 236 -9.10 11.01 -0.47
CA PRO A 236 -9.54 11.80 0.68
C PRO A 236 -8.40 12.09 1.68
N VAL A 237 -7.46 11.14 1.84
CA VAL A 237 -6.29 11.26 2.71
C VAL A 237 -5.34 12.35 2.20
N GLY A 238 -5.11 12.41 0.89
CA GLY A 238 -4.31 13.44 0.23
C GLY A 238 -4.96 14.82 0.28
N LEU A 239 -6.26 14.93 0.02
CA LEU A 239 -7.00 16.20 0.14
C LEU A 239 -6.95 16.76 1.56
N ARG A 240 -7.12 15.90 2.57
CA ARG A 240 -7.00 16.27 3.98
C ARG A 240 -5.58 16.75 4.32
N TRP A 241 -4.55 16.09 3.79
CA TRP A 241 -3.16 16.50 3.95
C TRP A 241 -2.91 17.89 3.36
N LEU A 242 -3.39 18.16 2.14
CA LEU A 242 -3.26 19.48 1.50
C LEU A 242 -3.96 20.57 2.31
N PHE A 243 -5.16 20.29 2.84
CA PHE A 243 -5.86 21.23 3.73
C PHE A 243 -5.03 21.53 4.99
N LEU A 244 -4.47 20.51 5.66
CA LEU A 244 -3.62 20.71 6.84
C LEU A 244 -2.34 21.46 6.47
N SER A 245 -1.76 21.16 5.31
CA SER A 245 -0.58 21.84 4.78
C SER A 245 -0.83 23.33 4.56
N ALA A 246 -2.00 23.69 4.01
CA ALA A 246 -2.41 25.09 3.87
C ALA A 246 -2.63 25.75 5.24
N ARG A 247 -3.35 25.09 6.15
CA ARG A 247 -3.62 25.58 7.52
C ARG A 247 -2.33 25.87 8.30
N TYR A 248 -1.35 24.98 8.21
CA TYR A 248 -0.08 25.08 8.93
C TYR A 248 1.05 25.71 8.10
N ARG A 249 0.77 26.10 6.86
CA ARG A 249 1.70 26.73 5.90
C ARG A 249 2.98 25.91 5.66
N SER A 250 2.86 24.60 5.58
CA SER A 250 3.99 23.70 5.30
C SER A 250 3.50 22.32 4.89
N LEU A 251 3.90 21.88 3.68
CA LEU A 251 3.56 20.56 3.14
C LEU A 251 4.29 19.41 3.87
N THR A 252 5.49 19.70 4.36
CA THR A 252 6.42 18.76 4.99
C THR A 252 6.46 18.91 6.51
N LEU A 253 5.51 19.62 7.13
CA LEU A 253 5.50 19.83 8.59
C LEU A 253 5.63 18.54 9.41
N PRO A 254 5.02 17.41 9.00
CA PRO A 254 5.19 16.14 9.69
C PRO A 254 6.64 15.65 9.82
N THR A 255 7.56 16.13 8.98
CA THR A 255 8.99 15.74 9.06
C THR A 255 9.70 16.16 10.34
N VAL A 256 9.08 17.03 11.16
CA VAL A 256 9.57 17.41 12.49
C VAL A 256 8.68 16.92 13.62
N SER A 257 7.83 15.91 13.39
CA SER A 257 7.06 15.32 14.49
C SER A 257 7.97 14.58 15.47
N ASN A 258 9.05 13.96 14.99
CA ASN A 258 10.13 13.39 15.79
C ASN A 258 11.47 13.98 15.31
N PRO A 259 11.88 15.17 15.81
CA PRO A 259 12.99 15.93 15.24
C PRO A 259 14.34 15.21 15.14
N MET A 260 14.58 14.18 15.97
CA MET A 260 15.83 13.41 16.00
C MET A 260 15.77 12.13 15.15
N ILE A 261 14.73 11.96 14.34
CA ILE A 261 14.56 10.85 13.40
C ILE A 261 14.54 11.40 11.98
N GLU A 262 15.25 10.74 11.05
CA GLU A 262 15.25 11.11 9.63
C GLU A 262 13.81 11.20 9.10
N THR A 263 13.47 12.32 8.46
CA THR A 263 12.09 12.67 8.03
C THR A 263 11.01 12.61 9.12
N GLY A 264 11.37 12.64 10.40
CA GLY A 264 10.46 12.36 11.51
C GLY A 264 10.02 10.90 11.59
N GLY A 265 10.62 10.02 10.79
CA GLY A 265 10.27 8.62 10.58
C GLY A 265 9.09 8.44 9.61
N PHE A 266 9.02 9.28 8.56
CA PHE A 266 7.97 9.20 7.54
C PHE A 266 8.38 8.33 6.35
N TRP A 267 9.59 8.56 5.84
CA TRP A 267 10.23 7.78 4.77
C TRP A 267 11.75 7.76 4.92
N GLY A 268 12.34 6.61 4.60
CA GLY A 268 13.78 6.43 4.49
C GLY A 268 14.50 6.27 5.82
N GLU A 269 13.77 6.27 6.94
CA GLU A 269 14.35 6.15 8.27
C GLU A 269 15.05 4.80 8.48
N SER A 270 16.17 4.85 9.19
CA SER A 270 16.89 3.69 9.68
C SER A 270 16.15 3.09 10.88
N LYS A 271 15.83 1.79 10.82
CA LYS A 271 15.24 1.07 11.96
C LYS A 271 16.21 0.99 13.12
N SER A 272 17.47 0.72 12.83
CA SER A 272 18.51 0.60 13.86
C SER A 272 18.71 1.93 14.57
N ASP A 273 18.83 3.05 13.84
CA ASP A 273 19.05 4.36 14.46
C ASP A 273 17.90 4.76 15.40
N ILE A 274 16.65 4.35 15.11
CA ILE A 274 15.51 4.60 16.01
C ILE A 274 15.55 3.67 17.21
N MET A 275 15.83 2.38 17.03
CA MET A 275 15.89 1.42 18.15
C MET A 275 17.07 1.69 19.10
N GLU A 276 18.20 2.19 18.57
CA GLU A 276 19.37 2.62 19.34
C GLU A 276 19.11 3.89 20.16
N GLN A 277 18.07 4.67 19.84
CA GLN A 277 17.65 5.83 20.64
C GLN A 277 16.92 5.46 21.94
N VAL A 278 16.50 4.21 22.13
CA VAL A 278 15.89 3.77 23.39
C VAL A 278 16.94 3.86 24.51
N GLY A 279 16.61 4.52 25.62
CA GLY A 279 17.56 4.70 26.72
C GLY A 279 17.98 3.37 27.35
N ASP A 280 19.18 3.33 27.93
CA ASP A 280 19.82 2.12 28.46
C ASP A 280 18.92 1.34 29.44
N ASP A 281 18.22 2.04 30.34
CA ASP A 281 17.29 1.44 31.33
C ASP A 281 16.08 0.72 30.68
N HIS A 282 15.83 0.98 29.41
CA HIS A 282 14.74 0.41 28.63
C HIS A 282 15.19 -0.56 27.53
N GLN A 283 16.49 -0.78 27.33
CA GLN A 283 17.02 -1.69 26.31
C GLN A 283 16.54 -3.14 26.48
N GLN A 284 16.24 -3.57 27.70
CA GLN A 284 15.62 -4.87 27.99
C GLN A 284 14.28 -5.12 27.25
N TRP A 285 13.60 -4.06 26.82
CA TRP A 285 12.35 -4.15 26.06
C TRP A 285 12.59 -4.28 24.56
N VAL A 286 13.79 -4.06 24.05
CA VAL A 286 14.12 -4.12 22.63
C VAL A 286 14.70 -5.50 22.30
N ALA A 287 14.21 -6.13 21.24
CA ALA A 287 14.76 -7.40 20.77
C ALA A 287 16.20 -7.19 20.28
N GLU A 288 17.15 -7.88 20.93
CA GLU A 288 18.59 -7.74 20.67
C GLU A 288 18.93 -7.92 19.19
N PHE A 289 19.77 -7.01 18.68
CA PHE A 289 20.22 -7.01 17.29
C PHE A 289 21.66 -6.53 17.16
N VAL A 290 22.24 -6.83 16.01
CA VAL A 290 23.46 -6.20 15.50
C VAL A 290 23.18 -5.63 14.12
N THR A 291 23.96 -4.64 13.71
CA THR A 291 23.90 -4.09 12.36
C THR A 291 25.24 -4.19 11.67
N PHE A 292 25.22 -4.31 10.34
CA PHE A 292 26.40 -4.13 9.51
C PHE A 292 26.01 -3.64 8.12
N GLU A 293 27.00 -3.10 7.40
CA GLU A 293 26.85 -2.59 6.04
C GLU A 293 27.58 -3.51 5.06
N ARG A 294 26.94 -3.81 3.92
CA ARG A 294 27.56 -4.55 2.83
C ARG A 294 28.60 -3.71 2.09
N ASN A 295 29.81 -3.64 2.65
CA ASN A 295 30.90 -2.77 2.21
C ASN A 295 31.55 -3.16 0.85
N GLY A 296 31.00 -4.13 0.14
CA GLY A 296 31.45 -4.51 -1.21
C GLY A 296 32.76 -5.30 -1.26
N LYS A 297 33.22 -5.83 -0.12
CA LYS A 297 34.45 -6.65 0.01
C LYS A 297 34.30 -8.08 -0.51
N GLY A 298 33.08 -8.50 -0.86
CA GLY A 298 32.73 -9.86 -1.29
C GLY A 298 31.78 -10.51 -0.30
N VAL A 299 30.90 -11.39 -0.79
CA VAL A 299 29.82 -11.99 0.02
C VAL A 299 30.35 -12.85 1.17
N ASP A 300 31.45 -13.59 0.97
CA ASP A 300 32.08 -14.39 2.02
C ASP A 300 32.65 -13.52 3.16
N ALA A 301 33.24 -12.37 2.81
CA ALA A 301 33.74 -11.43 3.81
C ALA A 301 32.59 -10.79 4.59
N ASP A 302 31.52 -10.39 3.91
CA ASP A 302 30.29 -9.88 4.54
C ASP A 302 29.70 -10.92 5.51
N LEU A 303 29.70 -12.21 5.14
CA LEU A 303 29.26 -13.30 6.02
C LEU A 303 30.14 -13.42 7.27
N GLN A 304 31.47 -13.40 7.13
CA GLN A 304 32.38 -13.51 8.27
C GLN A 304 32.25 -12.32 9.23
N ASP A 305 32.08 -11.10 8.69
CA ASP A 305 31.83 -9.89 9.49
C ASP A 305 30.50 -10.03 10.27
N ALA A 306 29.44 -10.49 9.60
CA ALA A 306 28.13 -10.76 10.20
C ALA A 306 28.20 -11.80 11.34
N LEU A 307 28.86 -12.94 11.09
CA LEU A 307 29.02 -14.01 12.08
C LEU A 307 29.85 -13.54 13.29
N SER A 308 30.87 -12.72 13.06
CA SER A 308 31.70 -12.15 14.13
C SER A 308 30.91 -11.21 15.02
N LEU A 309 30.11 -10.31 14.43
CA LEU A 309 29.23 -9.40 15.17
C LEU A 309 28.14 -10.16 15.95
N MET A 310 27.54 -11.18 15.34
CA MET A 310 26.58 -12.05 16.02
C MET A 310 27.23 -12.71 17.25
N LYS A 311 28.43 -13.27 17.11
CA LYS A 311 29.17 -13.90 18.20
C LYS A 311 29.51 -12.92 19.33
N GLU A 312 29.96 -11.71 18.99
CA GLU A 312 30.26 -10.66 19.98
C GLU A 312 29.02 -10.28 20.81
N LYS A 313 27.85 -10.25 20.17
CA LYS A 313 26.57 -9.91 20.80
C LYS A 313 25.84 -11.12 21.41
N GLY A 314 26.38 -12.33 21.30
CA GLY A 314 25.68 -13.55 21.76
C GLY A 314 24.40 -13.86 20.98
N LEU A 315 24.35 -13.51 19.70
CA LEU A 315 23.31 -13.92 18.77
C LEU A 315 23.69 -15.23 18.10
N GLU A 316 22.76 -16.17 18.08
CA GLU A 316 22.90 -17.47 17.44
C GLU A 316 21.76 -17.67 16.44
N PHE A 317 21.92 -18.63 15.52
CA PHE A 317 20.83 -19.03 14.65
C PHE A 317 19.72 -19.76 15.44
N PRO A 318 18.44 -19.61 15.06
CA PRO A 318 17.96 -18.79 13.95
C PRO A 318 17.99 -17.28 14.26
N VAL A 319 18.18 -16.46 13.23
CA VAL A 319 18.21 -14.99 13.31
C VAL A 319 17.27 -14.37 12.29
N VAL A 320 16.65 -13.24 12.62
CA VAL A 320 15.84 -12.47 11.68
C VAL A 320 16.73 -11.46 10.98
N VAL A 321 16.86 -11.60 9.67
CA VAL A 321 17.57 -10.63 8.83
C VAL A 321 16.57 -9.62 8.30
N LYS A 322 16.86 -8.33 8.45
CA LYS A 322 15.96 -7.24 8.04
C LYS A 322 16.74 -6.11 7.36
N PRO A 323 16.19 -5.50 6.29
CA PRO A 323 16.72 -4.26 5.77
C PRO A 323 16.59 -3.14 6.80
N ASP A 324 17.59 -2.26 6.88
CA ASP A 324 17.59 -1.16 7.84
C ASP A 324 16.54 -0.09 7.50
N VAL A 325 16.52 0.35 6.25
CA VAL A 325 15.38 1.07 5.68
C VAL A 325 14.36 0.04 5.20
N GLY A 326 13.07 0.16 5.50
CA GLY A 326 12.14 -0.87 5.03
C GLY A 326 10.68 -0.50 5.14
N TRP A 327 9.85 -1.39 4.61
CA TRP A 327 8.42 -1.16 4.48
C TRP A 327 7.69 -2.51 4.42
N GLN A 328 6.60 -2.68 5.16
CA GLN A 328 5.68 -3.82 5.06
C GLN A 328 6.33 -5.23 5.00
N GLY A 329 7.49 -5.40 5.64
CA GLY A 329 8.24 -6.65 5.69
C GLY A 329 8.97 -7.04 4.39
N TYR A 330 9.12 -6.15 3.41
CA TYR A 330 10.01 -6.41 2.27
C TYR A 330 11.44 -6.70 2.76
N GLY A 331 12.09 -7.70 2.15
CA GLY A 331 13.44 -8.12 2.52
C GLY A 331 13.58 -8.80 3.88
N VAL A 332 12.52 -8.99 4.66
CA VAL A 332 12.62 -9.65 5.97
C VAL A 332 12.65 -11.17 5.80
N ARG A 333 13.66 -11.82 6.40
CA ARG A 333 13.84 -13.28 6.32
C ARG A 333 14.21 -13.88 7.68
N LEU A 334 13.63 -15.02 8.05
CA LEU A 334 14.22 -15.85 9.10
C LEU A 334 15.30 -16.75 8.50
N VAL A 335 16.49 -16.70 9.08
CA VAL A 335 17.68 -17.41 8.62
C VAL A 335 18.14 -18.37 9.71
N GLU A 336 18.33 -19.64 9.34
CA GLU A 336 18.58 -20.72 10.30
C GLU A 336 20.03 -21.23 10.35
N GLU A 337 20.84 -20.83 9.37
CA GLU A 337 22.23 -21.28 9.23
C GLU A 337 23.00 -20.29 8.34
N ASP A 338 24.31 -20.45 8.31
CA ASP A 338 25.25 -19.61 7.59
C ASP A 338 25.03 -19.64 6.07
N ALA A 339 24.72 -20.79 5.48
CA ALA A 339 24.42 -20.93 4.05
C ALA A 339 23.21 -20.06 3.63
N HIS A 340 22.14 -20.07 4.43
CA HIS A 340 20.98 -19.21 4.21
C HIS A 340 21.32 -17.72 4.32
N LEU A 341 22.20 -17.35 5.25
CA LEU A 341 22.67 -15.97 5.41
C LEU A 341 23.50 -15.55 4.20
N LEU A 342 24.43 -16.40 3.75
CA LEU A 342 25.27 -16.16 2.57
C LEU A 342 24.41 -15.87 1.34
N HIS A 343 23.40 -16.69 1.09
CA HIS A 343 22.49 -16.52 -0.04
C HIS A 343 21.68 -15.22 0.06
N TYR A 344 21.15 -14.89 1.25
CA TYR A 344 20.48 -13.60 1.47
C TYR A 344 21.42 -12.42 1.17
N LEU A 345 22.67 -12.51 1.65
CA LEU A 345 23.66 -11.47 1.44
C LEU A 345 24.01 -11.33 -0.03
N ASP A 346 24.17 -12.42 -0.80
CA ASP A 346 24.49 -12.33 -2.23
C ASP A 346 23.47 -11.47 -3.00
N GLU A 347 22.18 -11.62 -2.69
CA GLU A 347 21.07 -10.88 -3.31
C GLU A 347 20.90 -9.44 -2.76
N TYR A 348 21.31 -9.17 -1.52
CA TYR A 348 21.07 -7.88 -0.85
C TYR A 348 21.90 -6.73 -1.46
N PRO A 349 21.37 -5.50 -1.62
CA PRO A 349 22.12 -4.41 -2.24
C PRO A 349 23.43 -4.07 -1.50
N LYS A 350 24.49 -3.81 -2.28
CA LYS A 350 25.79 -3.35 -1.77
C LYS A 350 25.70 -1.89 -1.29
N GLY A 351 26.48 -1.53 -0.27
CA GLY A 351 26.51 -0.19 0.33
C GLY A 351 25.28 0.15 1.17
N GLU A 352 24.52 -0.87 1.57
CA GLU A 352 23.31 -0.69 2.37
C GLU A 352 23.42 -1.47 3.69
N LYS A 353 22.90 -0.85 4.75
CA LYS A 353 22.88 -1.39 6.12
C LYS A 353 21.74 -2.41 6.26
N LEU A 354 21.97 -3.43 7.08
CA LEU A 354 20.98 -4.43 7.45
C LEU A 354 21.12 -4.82 8.93
N LEU A 355 20.09 -5.44 9.48
CA LEU A 355 20.03 -5.90 10.86
C LEU A 355 19.96 -7.43 10.92
N LEU A 356 20.64 -7.99 11.91
CA LEU A 356 20.50 -9.36 12.37
C LEU A 356 19.92 -9.31 13.79
N GLN A 357 18.67 -9.74 13.96
CA GLN A 357 17.92 -9.59 15.20
C GLN A 357 17.47 -10.94 15.76
N ARG A 358 17.53 -11.10 17.08
CA ARG A 358 17.03 -12.28 17.79
C ARG A 358 15.53 -12.50 17.50
N PRO A 359 15.10 -13.70 17.07
CA PRO A 359 13.69 -13.99 16.88
C PRO A 359 12.98 -14.10 18.23
N VAL A 360 11.94 -13.29 18.44
CA VAL A 360 11.13 -13.34 19.65
C VAL A 360 10.12 -14.49 19.56
N GLN A 361 10.14 -15.42 20.53
CA GLN A 361 9.43 -16.71 20.46
C GLN A 361 7.91 -16.66 20.77
N HIS A 362 7.31 -15.49 20.64
CA HIS A 362 5.88 -15.29 20.87
C HIS A 362 5.08 -15.22 19.57
N ASP A 363 3.92 -15.89 19.56
CA ASP A 363 2.98 -15.81 18.42
C ASP A 363 2.29 -14.44 18.38
N GLY A 364 2.03 -13.85 19.55
CA GLY A 364 1.42 -12.53 19.68
C GLY A 364 2.27 -11.45 19.02
N GLU A 365 1.69 -10.71 18.07
CA GLU A 365 2.27 -9.49 17.52
C GLU A 365 1.26 -8.34 17.64
N ALA A 366 1.70 -7.21 18.17
CA ALA A 366 0.88 -6.02 18.33
C ALA A 366 1.58 -4.76 17.82
N GLY A 367 0.82 -3.86 17.19
CA GLY A 367 1.23 -2.49 16.93
C GLY A 367 0.59 -1.55 17.95
N ILE A 368 1.40 -0.86 18.75
CA ILE A 368 0.96 0.04 19.82
C ILE A 368 1.27 1.47 19.40
N PHE A 369 0.22 2.25 19.12
CA PHE A 369 0.35 3.60 18.60
C PHE A 369 0.38 4.62 19.72
N TYR A 370 1.47 5.38 19.81
CA TYR A 370 1.76 6.34 20.88
C TYR A 370 1.79 7.78 20.35
N VAL A 371 1.25 8.71 21.15
CA VAL A 371 1.34 10.15 20.90
C VAL A 371 1.57 10.93 22.20
N ARG A 372 2.51 11.87 22.17
CA ARG A 372 2.75 12.90 23.21
C ARG A 372 2.88 14.26 22.54
N TYR A 373 2.25 15.30 23.06
CA TYR A 373 2.56 16.64 22.55
C TYR A 373 3.86 17.16 23.16
N PRO A 374 4.69 17.88 22.37
CA PRO A 374 5.85 18.58 22.93
C PRO A 374 5.45 19.51 24.08
N GLY A 375 6.09 19.35 25.23
CA GLY A 375 5.80 20.08 26.46
C GLY A 375 4.80 19.40 27.41
N GLU A 376 4.16 18.30 27.00
CA GLU A 376 3.39 17.46 27.92
C GLU A 376 4.33 16.49 28.67
N GLU A 377 4.07 16.32 29.97
CA GLU A 377 4.82 15.39 30.83
C GLU A 377 4.60 13.94 30.42
N HIS A 378 3.38 13.59 30.00
CA HIS A 378 3.01 12.22 29.64
C HIS A 378 2.32 12.15 28.27
N GLY A 379 2.67 11.14 27.50
CA GLY A 379 1.95 10.73 26.30
C GLY A 379 0.85 9.72 26.58
N LYS A 380 0.28 9.19 25.50
CA LYS A 380 -0.78 8.18 25.57
C LYS A 380 -0.73 7.21 24.40
N VAL A 381 -1.12 5.98 24.68
CA VAL A 381 -1.44 4.99 23.65
C VAL A 381 -2.85 5.30 23.11
N ILE A 382 -2.98 5.47 21.79
CA ILE A 382 -4.25 5.84 21.14
C ILE A 382 -4.87 4.71 20.33
N SER A 383 -4.12 3.64 20.08
CA SER A 383 -4.57 2.45 19.34
C SER A 383 -3.66 1.28 19.68
N VAL A 384 -4.24 0.09 19.78
CA VAL A 384 -3.53 -1.19 19.80
C VAL A 384 -4.12 -2.06 18.71
N THR A 385 -3.25 -2.71 17.93
CA THR A 385 -3.65 -3.58 16.82
C THR A 385 -3.02 -4.94 17.00
N LEU A 386 -3.82 -6.00 17.05
CA LEU A 386 -3.30 -7.37 16.99
C LEU A 386 -3.09 -7.78 15.54
N ARG A 387 -1.98 -8.46 15.26
CA ARG A 387 -1.62 -8.97 13.93
C ARG A 387 -1.58 -10.48 13.94
N TYR A 388 -2.48 -11.07 13.16
CA TYR A 388 -2.51 -12.50 12.91
C TYR A 388 -1.73 -12.75 11.61
N PHE A 389 -0.67 -13.55 11.70
CA PHE A 389 0.12 -13.99 10.55
C PHE A 389 -0.76 -14.70 9.53
N PRO A 390 -0.47 -14.60 8.22
CA PRO A 390 -1.15 -15.41 7.20
C PRO A 390 -1.26 -16.88 7.62
N TYR A 391 -2.46 -17.45 7.56
CA TYR A 391 -2.72 -18.80 8.06
C TYR A 391 -3.88 -19.49 7.34
N VAL A 392 -3.92 -20.82 7.43
CA VAL A 392 -5.08 -21.67 7.11
C VAL A 392 -5.26 -22.73 8.19
N TYR A 393 -6.47 -23.28 8.28
CA TYR A 393 -6.75 -24.47 9.08
C TYR A 393 -6.88 -25.69 8.17
N GLY A 394 -6.30 -26.81 8.58
CA GLY A 394 -6.55 -28.10 7.95
C GLY A 394 -7.98 -28.57 8.18
N ASP A 395 -8.52 -29.28 7.18
CA ASP A 395 -9.81 -29.96 7.23
C ASP A 395 -9.64 -31.50 7.15
N GLY A 396 -8.39 -31.98 7.24
CA GLY A 396 -8.03 -33.40 7.14
C GLY A 396 -8.17 -34.00 5.74
N THR A 397 -8.56 -33.24 4.71
CA THR A 397 -8.90 -33.79 3.38
C THR A 397 -8.34 -32.99 2.20
N SER A 398 -8.34 -31.66 2.29
CA SER A 398 -7.86 -30.75 1.24
C SER A 398 -6.35 -30.56 1.32
N THR A 399 -5.71 -30.39 0.17
CA THR A 399 -4.29 -30.02 0.13
C THR A 399 -4.07 -28.59 0.65
N LEU A 400 -2.87 -28.29 1.14
CA LEU A 400 -2.50 -26.93 1.56
C LEU A 400 -2.73 -25.92 0.43
N ARG A 401 -2.43 -26.30 -0.82
CA ARG A 401 -2.71 -25.48 -2.00
C ARG A 401 -4.19 -25.12 -2.12
N ASP A 402 -5.09 -26.08 -1.93
CA ASP A 402 -6.53 -25.86 -2.03
C ASP A 402 -7.05 -25.03 -0.85
N LEU A 403 -6.54 -25.28 0.36
CA LEU A 403 -6.84 -24.48 1.54
C LEU A 403 -6.46 -23.00 1.32
N ILE A 404 -5.27 -22.72 0.77
CA ILE A 404 -4.85 -21.34 0.45
C ILE A 404 -5.78 -20.69 -0.58
N ARG A 405 -6.12 -21.40 -1.66
CA ARG A 405 -6.97 -20.89 -2.75
C ARG A 405 -8.41 -20.63 -2.33
N ASN A 406 -8.93 -21.44 -1.41
CA ASN A 406 -10.33 -21.39 -0.99
C ASN A 406 -10.54 -20.58 0.28
N ASN A 407 -9.48 -20.30 1.05
CA ASN A 407 -9.57 -19.51 2.28
C ASN A 407 -10.06 -18.07 1.98
N PRO A 408 -11.07 -17.56 2.74
CA PRO A 408 -11.67 -16.24 2.50
C PRO A 408 -10.70 -15.07 2.52
N ARG A 409 -9.65 -15.15 3.36
CA ARG A 409 -8.55 -14.17 3.45
C ARG A 409 -7.50 -14.47 2.39
N MET A 410 -7.01 -15.71 2.35
CA MET A 410 -5.79 -16.03 1.61
C MET A 410 -5.96 -16.06 0.10
N LYS A 411 -7.17 -16.31 -0.41
CA LYS A 411 -7.41 -16.40 -1.86
C LYS A 411 -6.93 -15.18 -2.67
N THR A 412 -7.01 -13.97 -2.10
CA THR A 412 -6.55 -12.74 -2.78
C THR A 412 -5.05 -12.52 -2.69
N HIS A 413 -4.36 -13.30 -1.86
CA HIS A 413 -2.92 -13.27 -1.62
C HIS A 413 -2.24 -14.60 -1.99
N ALA A 414 -2.97 -15.54 -2.60
CA ALA A 414 -2.50 -16.89 -2.87
C ALA A 414 -1.22 -16.91 -3.73
N ASP A 415 -1.10 -15.96 -4.66
CA ASP A 415 0.07 -15.85 -5.54
C ASP A 415 1.39 -15.64 -4.79
N TYR A 416 1.39 -15.08 -3.57
CA TYR A 416 2.59 -15.01 -2.74
C TYR A 416 3.11 -16.41 -2.36
N TYR A 417 2.21 -17.35 -2.11
CA TYR A 417 2.55 -18.69 -1.65
C TYR A 417 2.64 -19.71 -2.78
N LEU A 418 2.01 -19.43 -3.92
CA LEU A 418 1.90 -20.35 -5.06
C LEU A 418 2.86 -20.00 -6.22
N GLY A 419 3.81 -19.09 -6.01
CA GLY A 419 4.84 -18.74 -7.00
C GLY A 419 4.41 -17.71 -8.05
N GLY A 420 3.34 -16.96 -7.79
CA GLY A 420 2.88 -15.87 -8.67
C GLY A 420 3.48 -14.49 -8.34
N LYS A 421 4.17 -14.36 -7.21
CA LYS A 421 4.88 -13.15 -6.74
C LYS A 421 6.33 -13.47 -6.47
N THR A 422 7.23 -12.57 -6.84
CA THR A 422 8.68 -12.77 -6.73
C THR A 422 9.27 -12.06 -5.51
N GLU A 423 8.52 -11.13 -4.94
CA GLU A 423 8.90 -10.35 -3.75
C GLU A 423 8.66 -11.07 -2.41
N HIS A 424 8.20 -12.33 -2.46
CA HIS A 424 7.95 -13.20 -1.31
C HIS A 424 8.28 -14.64 -1.72
N MET A 425 8.83 -15.42 -0.81
CA MET A 425 9.19 -16.81 -1.05
C MET A 425 7.94 -17.68 -1.14
N SER A 426 7.76 -18.35 -2.28
CA SER A 426 6.69 -19.34 -2.44
C SER A 426 6.93 -20.55 -1.54
N LEU A 427 5.85 -21.24 -1.19
CA LEU A 427 5.93 -22.52 -0.49
C LEU A 427 6.42 -23.61 -1.45
N GLU A 428 7.29 -24.48 -0.95
CA GLU A 428 7.80 -25.62 -1.73
C GLU A 428 6.67 -26.54 -2.16
N LYS A 429 6.81 -27.13 -3.35
CA LYS A 429 5.78 -27.98 -3.97
C LYS A 429 5.35 -29.14 -3.08
N GLN A 430 6.31 -29.78 -2.41
CA GLN A 430 6.04 -30.89 -1.49
C GLN A 430 5.07 -30.52 -0.35
N TYR A 431 5.12 -29.27 0.12
CA TYR A 431 4.23 -28.79 1.18
C TYR A 431 2.89 -28.34 0.62
N LEU A 432 2.87 -27.75 -0.57
CA LEU A 432 1.62 -27.39 -1.23
C LEU A 432 0.73 -28.61 -1.50
N ASP A 433 1.34 -29.78 -1.72
CA ASP A 433 0.64 -31.05 -1.97
C ASP A 433 0.29 -31.83 -0.69
N MET A 434 0.72 -31.36 0.50
CA MET A 434 0.40 -32.00 1.78
C MET A 434 -1.07 -31.75 2.19
N VAL A 435 -1.66 -32.69 2.94
CA VAL A 435 -2.99 -32.54 3.56
C VAL A 435 -2.82 -32.32 5.07
N PRO A 436 -3.01 -31.09 5.59
CA PRO A 436 -2.92 -30.82 7.03
C PRO A 436 -4.03 -31.52 7.81
N ALA A 437 -3.76 -31.87 9.07
CA ALA A 437 -4.75 -32.53 9.93
C ALA A 437 -5.95 -31.61 10.23
N ASP A 438 -7.11 -32.19 10.52
CA ASP A 438 -8.31 -31.42 10.87
C ASP A 438 -8.05 -30.52 12.09
N GLY A 439 -8.33 -29.22 11.95
CA GLY A 439 -8.09 -28.20 12.95
C GLY A 439 -6.63 -27.74 13.11
N GLU A 440 -5.69 -28.29 12.34
CA GLU A 440 -4.28 -27.89 12.37
C GLU A 440 -4.09 -26.49 11.79
N LEU A 441 -3.53 -25.57 12.58
CA LEU A 441 -3.19 -24.22 12.15
C LEU A 441 -1.85 -24.24 11.42
N ILE A 442 -1.88 -23.93 10.12
CA ILE A 442 -0.69 -23.75 9.29
C ILE A 442 -0.47 -22.25 9.07
N ARG A 443 0.58 -21.70 9.69
CA ARG A 443 1.09 -20.36 9.36
C ARG A 443 1.79 -20.42 8.01
N LEU A 444 1.58 -19.41 7.16
CA LEU A 444 2.06 -19.37 5.77
C LEU A 444 3.25 -18.42 5.55
N SER A 445 3.48 -17.46 6.46
CA SER A 445 4.61 -16.53 6.37
C SER A 445 5.16 -16.15 7.74
N PHE A 446 6.45 -15.84 7.80
CA PHE A 446 7.05 -15.22 8.98
C PHE A 446 6.52 -13.78 9.20
N ILE A 447 6.12 -13.09 8.14
CA ILE A 447 5.67 -11.70 8.19
C ILE A 447 4.16 -11.58 8.43
N GLY A 448 3.77 -10.71 9.37
CA GLY A 448 2.37 -10.48 9.78
C GLY A 448 1.64 -9.42 8.97
N SER A 449 2.16 -9.01 7.81
CA SER A 449 1.68 -7.86 7.04
C SER A 449 0.41 -8.15 6.24
N ILE A 450 -0.52 -7.18 6.18
CA ILE A 450 -1.68 -7.21 5.27
C ILE A 450 -1.26 -7.48 3.82
N ARG A 451 -0.08 -7.01 3.39
CA ARG A 451 0.48 -7.22 2.04
C ARG A 451 0.42 -8.69 1.62
N VAL A 452 0.84 -9.58 2.50
CA VAL A 452 0.93 -11.03 2.28
C VAL A 452 -0.27 -11.79 2.87
N GLY A 453 -1.33 -11.09 3.26
CA GLY A 453 -2.57 -11.70 3.76
C GLY A 453 -2.70 -11.74 5.28
N GLY A 454 -1.83 -11.05 6.04
CA GLY A 454 -1.97 -10.89 7.48
C GLY A 454 -3.30 -10.21 7.83
N LEU A 455 -3.86 -10.56 8.99
CA LEU A 455 -5.15 -10.04 9.47
C LEU A 455 -4.90 -9.11 10.65
N TYR A 456 -5.32 -7.85 10.52
CA TYR A 456 -5.26 -6.86 11.59
C TYR A 456 -6.58 -6.82 12.34
N ARG A 457 -6.52 -6.66 13.66
CA ARG A 457 -7.68 -6.56 14.54
C ARG A 457 -7.53 -5.37 15.48
N ASP A 458 -8.59 -4.56 15.56
CA ASP A 458 -8.64 -3.48 16.54
C ASP A 458 -8.72 -4.07 17.95
N ALA A 459 -7.69 -3.79 18.72
CA ALA A 459 -7.55 -4.24 20.09
C ALA A 459 -7.36 -3.07 21.05
N SER A 460 -7.91 -1.90 20.70
CA SER A 460 -7.87 -0.70 21.54
C SER A 460 -8.50 -0.89 22.93
N HIS A 461 -9.27 -1.97 23.15
CA HIS A 461 -9.77 -2.37 24.47
C HIS A 461 -8.67 -2.93 25.40
N LEU A 462 -7.49 -3.27 24.87
CA LEU A 462 -6.31 -3.67 25.64
C LEU A 462 -5.53 -2.46 26.20
N ILE A 463 -5.93 -1.23 25.86
CA ILE A 463 -5.26 -0.03 26.37
C ILE A 463 -5.64 0.16 27.84
N THR A 464 -4.66 0.06 28.71
CA THR A 464 -4.75 0.28 30.16
C THR A 464 -3.81 1.41 30.59
N PRO A 465 -3.98 1.97 31.80
CA PRO A 465 -3.00 2.89 32.38
C PRO A 465 -1.59 2.31 32.46
N GLU A 466 -1.45 1.03 32.81
CA GLU A 466 -0.17 0.34 32.99
C GLU A 466 0.58 0.17 31.65
N LEU A 467 -0.12 -0.30 30.62
CA LEU A 467 0.45 -0.38 29.26
C LEU A 467 0.84 1.01 28.76
N SER A 468 -0.03 2.01 28.98
CA SER A 468 0.25 3.38 28.55
C SER A 468 1.48 3.95 29.26
N ALA A 469 1.61 3.75 30.57
CA ALA A 469 2.76 4.19 31.36
C ALA A 469 4.06 3.52 30.92
N ARG A 470 4.05 2.21 30.64
CA ARG A 470 5.23 1.49 30.14
C ARG A 470 5.72 2.04 28.81
N ILE A 471 4.80 2.19 27.85
CA ILE A 471 5.15 2.68 26.51
C ILE A 471 5.55 4.15 26.56
N ASP A 472 4.89 4.95 27.40
CA ASP A 472 5.28 6.33 27.65
C ASP A 472 6.71 6.40 28.19
N ALA A 473 7.06 5.64 29.23
CA ALA A 473 8.42 5.63 29.79
C ALA A 473 9.49 5.28 28.73
N ILE A 474 9.24 4.26 27.91
CA ILE A 474 10.14 3.89 26.80
C ILE A 474 10.25 5.05 25.80
N ALA A 475 9.13 5.64 25.38
CA ALA A 475 9.11 6.78 24.47
C ALA A 475 9.79 8.03 25.04
N GLN A 476 9.71 8.26 26.36
CA GLN A 476 10.37 9.39 27.02
C GLN A 476 11.89 9.22 27.07
N SER A 477 12.37 7.98 27.12
CA SER A 477 13.81 7.68 27.08
C SER A 477 14.45 8.00 25.73
N MET A 478 13.64 8.13 24.68
CA MET A 478 14.09 8.44 23.33
C MET A 478 14.15 9.96 23.10
N PRO A 479 15.26 10.50 22.56
CA PRO A 479 15.39 11.92 22.27
C PRO A 479 14.29 12.42 21.32
N GLU A 480 13.45 13.34 21.81
CA GLU A 480 12.44 14.04 21.00
C GLU A 480 11.48 13.10 20.22
N PHE A 481 11.15 11.94 20.81
CA PHE A 481 10.11 11.05 20.28
C PHE A 481 8.73 11.45 20.82
N TYR A 482 7.79 11.68 19.90
CA TYR A 482 6.45 12.21 20.20
C TYR A 482 5.33 11.49 19.48
N PHE A 483 5.60 10.84 18.34
CA PHE A 483 4.57 10.28 17.49
C PHE A 483 5.09 9.04 16.77
N GLY A 484 4.49 7.88 17.04
CA GLY A 484 4.93 6.67 16.38
C GLY A 484 4.21 5.41 16.83
N ARG A 485 4.67 4.27 16.31
CA ARG A 485 4.14 2.95 16.64
C ARG A 485 5.26 2.01 17.07
N PHE A 486 5.08 1.40 18.23
CA PHE A 486 5.90 0.31 18.72
C PHE A 486 5.31 -1.01 18.24
N ASP A 487 6.03 -1.72 17.38
CA ASP A 487 5.66 -3.06 16.97
C ASP A 487 6.35 -4.06 17.91
N VAL A 488 5.55 -4.85 18.61
CA VAL A 488 5.99 -5.73 19.68
C VAL A 488 5.56 -7.17 19.42
N ARG A 489 6.39 -8.10 19.88
CA ARG A 489 6.00 -9.50 20.10
C ARG A 489 5.72 -9.72 21.57
N PHE A 490 4.65 -10.41 21.92
CA PHE A 490 4.19 -10.49 23.30
C PHE A 490 3.62 -11.86 23.68
N GLU A 491 3.77 -12.23 24.95
CA GLU A 491 3.41 -13.55 25.47
C GLU A 491 1.90 -13.78 25.57
N SER A 492 1.17 -12.84 26.16
CA SER A 492 -0.28 -12.89 26.25
C SER A 492 -0.90 -11.48 26.34
N THR A 493 -2.18 -11.36 25.99
CA THR A 493 -2.92 -10.10 26.10
C THR A 493 -2.98 -9.57 27.53
N GLU A 494 -3.02 -10.45 28.53
CA GLU A 494 -3.09 -10.09 29.95
C GLU A 494 -1.78 -9.47 30.43
N LEU A 495 -0.63 -10.01 30.03
CA LEU A 495 0.68 -9.43 30.33
C LEU A 495 0.89 -8.13 29.56
N LEU A 496 0.48 -8.09 28.29
CA LEU A 496 0.56 -6.87 27.49
C LEU A 496 -0.24 -5.73 28.12
N GLN A 497 -1.44 -5.99 28.64
CA GLN A 497 -2.25 -5.01 29.38
C GLN A 497 -1.56 -4.52 30.67
N LYS A 498 -0.61 -5.26 31.24
CA LYS A 498 0.19 -4.79 32.38
C LYS A 498 1.45 -4.04 31.96
N GLY A 499 1.70 -3.91 30.65
CA GLY A 499 2.96 -3.39 30.13
C GLY A 499 4.13 -4.33 30.42
N GLU A 500 3.90 -5.64 30.36
CA GLU A 500 4.86 -6.72 30.64
C GLU A 500 4.85 -7.78 29.54
N GLY A 501 5.84 -8.68 29.56
CA GLY A 501 5.86 -9.88 28.70
C GLY A 501 5.89 -9.58 27.20
N PHE A 502 6.57 -8.50 26.78
CA PHE A 502 6.74 -8.15 25.37
C PHE A 502 8.17 -7.75 25.05
N SER A 503 8.50 -7.81 23.76
CA SER A 503 9.74 -7.28 23.19
C SER A 503 9.42 -6.48 21.92
N ILE A 504 9.97 -5.28 21.84
CA ILE A 504 9.90 -4.38 20.69
C ILE A 504 10.79 -4.95 19.59
N ILE A 505 10.18 -5.20 18.44
CA ILE A 505 10.86 -5.70 17.24
C ILE A 505 11.09 -4.60 16.20
N GLU A 506 10.38 -3.48 16.31
CA GLU A 506 10.50 -2.31 15.43
C GLU A 506 9.81 -1.09 16.07
N ILE A 507 10.38 0.10 15.86
CA ILE A 507 9.77 1.38 16.24
C ILE A 507 9.63 2.22 14.97
N ASN A 508 8.42 2.68 14.69
CA ASN A 508 8.09 3.47 13.50
C ASN A 508 7.74 4.90 13.91
N GLY A 509 8.16 5.91 13.13
CA GLY A 509 7.88 7.32 13.41
C GLY A 509 6.62 7.85 12.72
N ALA A 510 6.72 9.04 12.13
CA ALA A 510 5.63 9.81 11.51
C ALA A 510 4.84 9.08 10.42
N GLY A 511 5.46 8.14 9.71
CA GLY A 511 4.87 7.32 8.65
C GLY A 511 4.02 6.17 9.18
N SER A 512 4.04 5.94 10.50
CA SER A 512 3.18 4.95 11.13
C SER A 512 1.71 5.35 11.01
N GLU A 513 0.88 4.36 10.66
CA GLU A 513 -0.57 4.49 10.71
C GLU A 513 -1.13 3.77 11.94
N ALA A 514 -2.28 4.25 12.44
CA ALA A 514 -3.09 3.51 13.40
C ALA A 514 -3.73 2.32 12.69
N ILE A 515 -2.94 1.25 12.53
CA ILE A 515 -3.26 0.13 11.67
C ILE A 515 -4.48 -0.69 12.13
N SER A 516 -5.00 -0.45 13.33
CA SER A 516 -6.27 -1.01 13.81
C SER A 516 -7.45 -0.60 12.92
N ALA A 517 -7.34 0.53 12.23
CA ALA A 517 -8.34 1.01 11.29
C ALA A 517 -8.54 0.06 10.09
N TRP A 518 -7.55 -0.80 9.79
CA TRP A 518 -7.60 -1.80 8.73
C TRP A 518 -8.31 -3.11 9.13
N ASP A 519 -8.79 -3.22 10.37
CA ASP A 519 -9.62 -4.33 10.80
C ASP A 519 -10.83 -4.52 9.85
N PRO A 520 -11.06 -5.73 9.29
CA PRO A 520 -12.17 -5.99 8.39
C PRO A 520 -13.56 -5.67 8.97
N GLU A 521 -13.72 -5.69 10.29
CA GLU A 521 -14.97 -5.33 10.95
C GLU A 521 -15.19 -3.82 11.08
N VAL A 522 -14.12 -3.02 10.96
CA VAL A 522 -14.21 -1.57 10.98
C VAL A 522 -14.83 -1.07 9.68
N SER A 523 -15.75 -0.09 9.81
CA SER A 523 -16.36 0.52 8.63
C SER A 523 -15.39 1.51 7.97
N ILE A 524 -15.52 1.68 6.64
CA ILE A 524 -14.67 2.61 5.88
C ILE A 524 -14.72 4.04 6.44
N PHE A 525 -15.87 4.48 6.95
CA PHE A 525 -16.02 5.79 7.59
C PHE A 525 -15.22 5.91 8.89
N LYS A 526 -15.25 4.88 9.74
CA LYS A 526 -14.43 4.84 10.97
C LYS A 526 -12.95 4.79 10.64
N LEU A 527 -12.57 4.06 9.58
CA LEU A 527 -11.20 4.03 9.08
C LEU A 527 -10.73 5.43 8.69
N TYR A 528 -11.43 6.14 7.80
CA TYR A 528 -11.04 7.50 7.41
C TYR A 528 -11.03 8.46 8.60
N LYS A 529 -11.97 8.34 9.54
CA LYS A 529 -11.98 9.12 10.77
C LYS A 529 -10.69 8.90 11.59
N ALA A 530 -10.22 7.65 11.69
CA ALA A 530 -8.97 7.33 12.38
C ALA A 530 -7.75 7.91 11.65
N LEU A 531 -7.66 7.77 10.32
CA LEU A 531 -6.59 8.36 9.52
C LEU A 531 -6.55 9.89 9.64
N PHE A 532 -7.69 10.56 9.54
CA PHE A 532 -7.77 12.02 9.67
C PHE A 532 -7.45 12.51 11.07
N LYS A 533 -7.81 11.74 12.11
CA LYS A 533 -7.40 12.02 13.49
C LYS A 533 -5.88 11.92 13.62
N SER A 534 -5.28 10.85 13.09
CA SER A 534 -3.82 10.64 13.08
C SER A 534 -3.09 11.79 12.39
N GLN A 535 -3.51 12.20 11.18
CA GLN A 535 -2.94 13.36 10.49
C GLN A 535 -3.07 14.65 11.29
N SER A 536 -4.20 14.87 11.97
CA SER A 536 -4.40 16.08 12.79
C SER A 536 -3.44 16.12 13.99
N LEU A 537 -3.22 14.97 14.63
CA LEU A 537 -2.24 14.82 15.71
C LEU A 537 -0.82 15.07 15.19
N LEU A 538 -0.46 14.43 14.08
CA LEU A 538 0.85 14.53 13.45
C LEU A 538 1.23 15.98 13.08
N PHE A 539 0.33 16.71 12.41
CA PHE A 539 0.53 18.12 12.09
C PHE A 539 0.60 19.01 13.33
N LYS A 540 -0.18 18.69 14.37
CA LYS A 540 -0.14 19.45 15.63
C LYS A 540 1.19 19.25 16.37
N VAL A 541 1.68 18.02 16.47
CA VAL A 541 3.00 17.71 17.04
C VAL A 541 4.10 18.43 16.25
N GLY A 542 4.10 18.30 14.92
CA GLY A 542 5.06 19.00 14.07
C GLY A 542 4.99 20.53 14.20
N HIS A 543 3.80 21.10 14.36
CA HIS A 543 3.63 22.53 14.62
C HIS A 543 4.27 22.97 15.95
N LEU A 544 4.05 22.20 17.03
CA LEU A 544 4.63 22.49 18.34
C LEU A 544 6.16 22.39 18.31
N ASN A 545 6.72 21.38 17.64
CA ASN A 545 8.16 21.28 17.44
C ASN A 545 8.72 22.40 16.57
N ARG A 546 8.00 22.83 15.53
CA ARG A 546 8.38 24.00 14.75
C ARG A 546 8.41 25.27 15.58
N SER A 547 7.44 25.46 16.48
CA SER A 547 7.42 26.59 17.42
C SER A 547 8.56 26.55 18.44
N ARG A 548 9.12 25.35 18.72
CA ARG A 548 10.34 25.16 19.53
C ARG A 548 11.64 25.40 18.76
N GLY A 549 11.59 25.64 17.44
CA GLY A 549 12.75 25.98 16.61
C GLY A 549 13.15 24.93 15.58
N TYR A 550 12.54 23.74 15.59
CA TYR A 550 12.83 22.70 14.58
C TYR A 550 12.30 23.09 13.21
N LYS A 551 13.06 22.78 12.14
CA LYS A 551 12.71 23.18 10.78
C LYS A 551 12.26 21.97 9.96
N PRO A 552 11.04 21.99 9.39
CA PRO A 552 10.61 20.98 8.44
C PRO A 552 11.59 20.84 7.28
N MET A 553 11.75 19.63 6.78
CA MET A 553 12.56 19.36 5.59
C MET A 553 12.01 20.09 4.36
N THR A 554 12.87 20.34 3.38
CA THR A 554 12.41 20.83 2.08
C THR A 554 11.59 19.75 1.37
N VAL A 555 10.67 20.16 0.49
CA VAL A 555 9.89 19.22 -0.34
C VAL A 555 10.81 18.34 -1.19
N LYS A 556 11.92 18.90 -1.69
CA LYS A 556 12.89 18.18 -2.51
C LYS A 556 13.54 17.03 -1.73
N ASP A 557 14.02 17.31 -0.52
CA ASP A 557 14.71 16.30 0.30
C ASP A 557 13.73 15.23 0.79
N PHE A 558 12.49 15.63 1.12
CA PHE A 558 11.43 14.71 1.49
C PHE A 558 11.08 13.74 0.34
N LEU A 559 10.95 14.24 -0.90
CA LEU A 559 10.73 13.39 -2.07
C LEU A 559 11.94 12.52 -2.40
N LYS A 560 13.17 13.02 -2.15
CA LYS A 560 14.39 12.24 -2.32
C LYS A 560 14.45 11.05 -1.34
N ALA A 561 14.06 11.26 -0.08
CA ALA A 561 13.97 10.19 0.92
C ALA A 561 12.95 9.10 0.48
N ALA A 562 11.77 9.52 0.03
CA ALA A 562 10.76 8.61 -0.51
C ALA A 562 11.27 7.81 -1.72
N ALA A 563 11.95 8.47 -2.66
CA ALA A 563 12.51 7.82 -3.84
C ALA A 563 13.65 6.84 -3.48
N LYS A 564 14.50 7.18 -2.50
CA LYS A 564 15.56 6.29 -1.98
C LYS A 564 14.94 5.03 -1.40
N GLN A 565 13.97 5.16 -0.50
CA GLN A 565 13.28 4.02 0.11
C GLN A 565 12.65 3.09 -0.95
N ASN A 566 11.88 3.64 -1.90
CA ASN A 566 11.24 2.82 -2.93
C ASN A 566 12.26 2.08 -3.82
N LYS A 567 13.34 2.77 -4.21
CA LYS A 567 14.42 2.15 -4.99
C LYS A 567 15.06 0.98 -4.23
N LEU A 568 15.24 1.10 -2.92
CA LEU A 568 15.81 0.02 -2.11
C LEU A 568 14.86 -1.16 -1.96
N ILE A 569 13.56 -0.89 -1.75
CA ILE A 569 12.54 -1.94 -1.67
C ILE A 569 12.52 -2.82 -2.92
N ASP A 570 12.67 -2.21 -4.09
CA ASP A 570 12.71 -2.93 -5.38
C ASP A 570 13.96 -3.81 -5.55
N GLN A 571 14.98 -3.65 -4.69
CA GLN A 571 16.25 -4.37 -4.74
C GLN A 571 16.37 -5.44 -3.64
N TYR A 572 15.44 -5.50 -2.69
CA TYR A 572 15.57 -6.44 -1.58
C TYR A 572 15.32 -7.89 -2.01
N PRO A 573 16.02 -8.85 -1.35
CA PRO A 573 15.72 -10.26 -1.50
C PRO A 573 14.24 -10.58 -1.19
N PRO A 574 13.69 -11.67 -1.75
CA PRO A 574 12.34 -12.11 -1.41
C PRO A 574 12.19 -12.34 0.10
N ALA A 575 11.08 -11.86 0.65
CA ALA A 575 10.79 -12.00 2.07
C ALA A 575 10.20 -13.40 2.39
N SER A 576 10.37 -13.90 3.62
CA SER A 576 9.80 -15.20 4.07
C SER A 576 8.50 -15.04 4.85
#